data_AF-W2SW02-F1
#
_entry.id   AF-W2SW02-F1
#
_cell.length_a   1.000
_cell.length_b   1.000
_cell.length_c   1.000
_cell.angle_alpha   90.00
_cell.angle_beta   90.00
_cell.angle_gamma   90.00
#
_symmetry.space_group_name_H-M   'P 1'
#
loop_
_entity.id
_entity.type
_entity.pdbx_description
1 polymer ?
#
loop_
_entity_poly.entity_id
_entity_poly.type
_entity_poly.pdbx_seq_one_letter_code
_entity_poly.pdbx_strand_id
1 'polypeptide(L)'
;MSGALLFIVDAQDEYVDSLKKMSENFTHAFRINPNIKFEVFIHKADGLTEESRVDAQYDIYHRVKCELAEQGLEDFNVTFHLTSIYDHSIFEAFSKVVQNLVKRLPTLERLLDIFNQGSNVEKSFLFDVASKIYIATDTTPVEMAAYELCCDMIDVTIDISGIYG
;
A
#
# COMPACT_ATOMS: atom_id res chain seq x y z
N MET A 1 -16.23 -12.61 3.17
CA MET A 1 -15.46 -11.44 3.66
C MET A 1 -14.46 -11.06 2.57
N SER A 2 -14.32 -9.77 2.29
CA SER A 2 -13.23 -9.25 1.48
C SER A 2 -12.01 -9.19 2.41
N GLY A 3 -10.89 -9.77 2.01
CA GLY A 3 -9.65 -9.78 2.79
C GLY A 3 -8.47 -9.50 1.87
N ALA A 4 -7.38 -9.01 2.43
CA ALA A 4 -6.11 -8.86 1.74
C ALA A 4 -5.10 -9.81 2.35
N LEU A 5 -4.30 -10.46 1.51
CA LEU A 5 -3.14 -11.22 1.91
C LEU A 5 -1.92 -10.40 1.54
N LEU A 6 -1.17 -10.01 2.57
CA LEU A 6 0.06 -9.25 2.44
C LEU A 6 1.25 -10.22 2.56
N PHE A 7 2.17 -10.18 1.60
CA PHE A 7 3.45 -10.87 1.69
C PHE A 7 4.60 -9.87 1.72
N ILE A 8 5.55 -10.07 2.62
CA ILE A 8 6.69 -9.18 2.81
C ILE A 8 7.93 -9.86 2.23
N VAL A 9 8.59 -9.19 1.30
CA VAL A 9 9.85 -9.61 0.69
C VAL A 9 10.94 -8.68 1.18
N ASP A 10 11.98 -9.20 1.81
CA ASP A 10 13.15 -8.39 2.14
C ASP A 10 13.97 -8.15 0.87
N ALA A 11 14.15 -6.88 0.49
CA ALA A 11 14.85 -6.51 -0.73
C ALA A 11 16.38 -6.64 -0.61
N GLN A 12 16.92 -6.77 0.60
CA GLN A 12 18.36 -6.88 0.86
C GLN A 12 18.84 -8.33 1.04
N ASP A 13 17.92 -9.28 1.10
CA ASP A 13 18.20 -10.71 1.31
C ASP A 13 17.83 -11.53 0.06
N GLU A 14 18.23 -12.80 0.04
CA GLU A 14 17.89 -13.72 -1.05
C GLU A 14 16.40 -14.09 -1.02
N TYR A 15 15.63 -13.53 -1.95
CA TYR A 15 14.17 -13.69 -1.99
C TYR A 15 13.68 -14.86 -2.84
N VAL A 16 14.55 -15.58 -3.56
CA VAL A 16 14.15 -16.61 -4.55
C VAL A 16 13.28 -17.71 -3.93
N ASP A 17 13.71 -18.29 -2.82
CA ASP A 17 12.95 -19.35 -2.13
C ASP A 17 11.68 -18.82 -1.47
N SER A 18 11.72 -17.58 -1.00
CA SER A 18 10.58 -16.89 -0.40
C SER A 18 9.48 -16.63 -1.43
N LEU A 19 9.84 -16.24 -2.65
CA LEU A 19 8.89 -16.03 -3.75
C LEU A 19 8.19 -17.33 -4.19
N LYS A 20 8.91 -18.47 -4.18
CA LYS A 20 8.30 -19.78 -4.44
C LYS A 20 7.27 -20.17 -3.37
N LYS A 21 7.62 -20.01 -2.09
CA LYS A 21 6.67 -20.24 -0.99
C LYS A 21 5.48 -19.28 -1.07
N MET A 22 5.71 -18.04 -1.49
CA MET A 22 4.65 -17.06 -1.70
C MET A 22 3.67 -17.51 -2.78
N SER A 23 4.15 -17.95 -3.95
CA SER A 23 3.29 -18.38 -5.06
C SER A 23 2.42 -19.58 -4.65
N GLU A 24 2.99 -20.57 -3.97
CA GLU A 24 2.25 -21.71 -3.42
C GLU A 24 1.14 -21.27 -2.45
N ASN A 25 1.47 -20.37 -1.52
CA ASN A 25 0.51 -19.84 -0.55
C ASN A 25 -0.61 -19.02 -1.22
N PHE A 26 -0.27 -18.21 -2.21
CA PHE A 26 -1.22 -17.37 -2.94
C PHE A 26 -2.20 -18.24 -3.72
N THR A 27 -1.71 -19.26 -4.41
CA THR A 27 -2.55 -20.25 -5.11
C THR A 27 -3.48 -20.99 -4.16
N HIS A 28 -2.97 -21.42 -3.00
CA HIS A 28 -3.79 -22.07 -1.99
C HIS A 28 -4.88 -21.14 -1.44
N ALA A 29 -4.52 -19.89 -1.11
CA ALA A 29 -5.47 -18.89 -0.61
C ALA A 29 -6.54 -18.53 -1.66
N PHE A 30 -6.15 -18.41 -2.93
CA PHE A 30 -7.07 -18.12 -4.04
C PHE A 30 -8.09 -19.24 -4.26
N ARG A 31 -7.66 -20.50 -4.16
CA ARG A 31 -8.55 -21.68 -4.24
C ARG A 31 -9.62 -21.67 -3.14
N ILE A 32 -9.29 -21.16 -1.95
CA ILE A 32 -10.24 -21.06 -0.84
C ILE A 32 -11.18 -19.87 -1.03
N ASN A 33 -10.65 -18.71 -1.41
CA ASN A 33 -11.42 -17.50 -1.59
C ASN A 33 -10.87 -16.64 -2.74
N PRO A 34 -11.51 -16.65 -3.92
CA PRO A 34 -11.05 -15.90 -5.08
C PRO A 34 -11.24 -14.38 -4.94
N ASN A 35 -11.96 -13.92 -3.92
CA ASN A 35 -12.16 -12.49 -3.66
C ASN A 35 -11.06 -11.86 -2.78
N ILE A 36 -10.01 -12.61 -2.44
CA ILE A 36 -8.86 -12.07 -1.69
C ILE A 36 -8.04 -11.16 -2.61
N LYS A 37 -7.54 -10.05 -2.06
CA LYS A 37 -6.56 -9.17 -2.70
C LYS A 37 -5.15 -9.60 -2.31
N PHE A 38 -4.23 -9.61 -3.27
CA PHE A 38 -2.86 -10.05 -3.05
C PHE A 38 -1.92 -8.87 -3.20
N GLU A 39 -1.18 -8.59 -2.15
CA GLU A 39 -0.35 -7.39 -2.01
C GLU A 39 1.04 -7.84 -1.57
N VAL A 40 2.08 -7.38 -2.27
CA VAL A 40 3.48 -7.74 -2.00
C VAL A 40 4.24 -6.48 -1.63
N PHE A 41 4.82 -6.48 -0.44
CA PHE A 41 5.66 -5.39 0.06
C PHE A 41 7.12 -5.77 -0.13
N ILE A 42 7.80 -5.07 -1.02
CA ILE A 42 9.25 -5.12 -1.19
C ILE A 42 9.83 -4.19 -0.12
N HIS A 43 10.28 -4.79 0.96
CA HIS A 43 10.61 -4.13 2.21
C HIS A 43 12.12 -3.89 2.36
N LYS A 44 12.48 -2.96 3.26
CA LYS A 44 13.87 -2.48 3.47
C LYS A 44 14.51 -1.89 2.21
N ALA A 45 13.71 -1.19 1.39
CA ALA A 45 14.21 -0.53 0.18
C ALA A 45 15.19 0.63 0.49
N ASP A 46 15.25 1.11 1.73
CA ASP A 46 16.12 2.19 2.20
C ASP A 46 17.62 1.93 1.98
N GLY A 47 18.07 0.68 2.13
CA GLY A 47 19.48 0.31 1.93
C GLY A 47 19.90 0.18 0.45
N LEU A 48 18.96 0.32 -0.49
CA LEU A 48 19.20 0.19 -1.92
C LEU A 48 19.26 1.57 -2.60
N THR A 49 20.13 1.69 -3.60
CA THR A 49 20.15 2.85 -4.52
C THR A 49 18.89 2.85 -5.38
N GLU A 50 18.51 4.01 -5.93
CA GLU A 50 17.32 4.13 -6.80
C GLU A 50 17.35 3.15 -7.98
N GLU A 51 18.50 3.01 -8.64
CA GLU A 51 18.69 2.04 -9.74
C GLU A 51 18.42 0.60 -9.26
N SER A 52 19.01 0.19 -8.14
CA SER A 52 18.80 -1.16 -7.59
C SER A 52 17.37 -1.40 -7.11
N ARG A 53 16.64 -0.38 -6.66
CA ARG A 53 15.21 -0.51 -6.31
C ARG A 53 14.36 -0.84 -7.53
N VAL A 54 14.60 -0.15 -8.64
CA VAL A 54 13.89 -0.40 -9.90
C VAL A 54 14.19 -1.80 -10.42
N ASP A 55 15.46 -2.21 -10.39
CA ASP A 55 15.88 -3.54 -10.81
C ASP A 55 15.27 -4.64 -9.93
N ALA A 56 15.33 -4.50 -8.60
CA ALA A 56 14.74 -5.46 -7.67
C ALA A 56 13.22 -5.56 -7.84
N GLN A 57 12.53 -4.43 -8.02
CA GLN A 57 11.09 -4.43 -8.27
C GLN A 57 10.74 -5.13 -9.58
N TYR A 58 11.50 -4.87 -10.64
CA TYR A 58 11.30 -5.52 -11.94
C TYR A 58 11.55 -7.03 -11.87
N ASP A 59 12.64 -7.45 -11.23
CA ASP A 59 12.97 -8.88 -11.07
C ASP A 59 11.91 -9.61 -10.25
N ILE A 60 11.53 -9.08 -9.08
CA ILE A 60 10.48 -9.66 -8.23
C ILE A 60 9.16 -9.74 -9.00
N TYR A 61 8.76 -8.66 -9.69
CA TYR A 61 7.54 -8.65 -10.48
C TYR A 61 7.52 -9.75 -11.55
N HIS A 62 8.59 -9.82 -12.36
CA HIS A 62 8.69 -10.77 -13.44
C HIS A 62 8.70 -12.21 -12.92
N ARG A 63 9.47 -12.47 -11.86
CA ARG A 63 9.61 -13.79 -11.25
C ARG A 63 8.30 -14.29 -10.66
N VAL A 64 7.58 -13.42 -9.94
CA VAL A 64 6.25 -13.74 -9.41
C VAL A 64 5.26 -14.03 -10.53
N LYS A 65 5.28 -13.24 -11.60
CA LYS A 65 4.41 -13.48 -12.76
C LYS A 65 4.73 -14.80 -13.47
N CYS A 66 6.00 -15.15 -13.64
CA CYS A 66 6.40 -16.45 -14.21
C CYS A 66 5.93 -17.63 -13.35
N GLU A 67 6.19 -17.59 -12.04
CA GLU A 67 5.80 -18.65 -11.10
C GLU A 67 4.27 -18.82 -11.04
N LEU A 68 3.50 -17.73 -11.13
CA LEU A 68 2.03 -17.80 -11.21
C LEU A 68 1.53 -18.35 -12.55
N ALA A 69 2.20 -18.01 -13.67
CA ALA A 69 1.88 -18.53 -14.99
C ALA A 69 2.13 -20.05 -15.07
N GLU A 70 3.21 -20.55 -14.48
CA GLU A 70 3.50 -21.99 -14.38
C GLU A 70 2.41 -22.75 -13.62
N GLN A 71 1.76 -22.10 -12.66
CA GLN A 71 0.63 -22.66 -11.90
C GLN A 71 -0.73 -22.48 -12.58
N GLY A 72 -0.78 -21.90 -13.79
CA GLY A 72 -1.99 -21.69 -14.59
C GLY A 72 -2.84 -20.50 -14.13
N LEU A 73 -2.25 -19.54 -13.40
CA LEU A 73 -2.91 -18.34 -12.87
C LEU A 73 -2.46 -17.06 -13.60
N GLU A 74 -2.63 -17.02 -14.91
CA GLU A 74 -2.15 -15.91 -15.76
C GLU A 74 -2.87 -14.57 -15.47
N ASP A 75 -4.18 -14.62 -15.14
CA ASP A 75 -5.00 -13.45 -14.81
C ASP A 75 -4.90 -13.01 -13.33
N PHE A 76 -3.95 -13.56 -12.57
CA PHE A 76 -3.82 -13.26 -11.16
C PHE A 76 -3.21 -11.86 -10.94
N ASN A 77 -3.99 -10.99 -10.31
CA ASN A 77 -3.60 -9.60 -10.09
C ASN A 77 -2.93 -9.45 -8.71
N VAL A 78 -1.61 -9.30 -8.74
CA VAL A 78 -0.79 -8.97 -7.56
C VAL A 78 -0.37 -7.51 -7.66
N THR A 79 -0.55 -6.78 -6.58
CA THR A 79 -0.10 -5.40 -6.47
C THR A 79 1.18 -5.35 -5.65
N PHE A 80 2.15 -4.56 -6.10
CA PHE A 80 3.48 -4.47 -5.50
C PHE A 80 3.73 -3.07 -4.95
N HIS A 81 4.31 -2.99 -3.76
CA HIS A 81 4.66 -1.73 -3.11
C HIS A 81 6.10 -1.79 -2.62
N LEU A 82 6.87 -0.75 -2.91
CA LEU A 82 8.17 -0.53 -2.28
C LEU A 82 7.91 0.12 -0.92
N THR A 83 8.48 -0.45 0.13
CA THR A 83 8.26 0.03 1.50
C THR A 83 9.55 0.11 2.29
N SER A 84 9.63 1.10 3.17
CA SER A 84 10.63 1.20 4.22
C SER A 84 9.98 1.70 5.51
N ILE A 85 10.58 1.37 6.65
CA ILE A 85 10.15 1.89 7.96
C ILE A 85 10.74 3.27 8.26
N TYR A 86 11.70 3.73 7.46
CA TYR A 86 12.38 5.01 7.65
C TYR A 86 11.73 6.16 6.88
N ASP A 87 10.86 5.84 5.93
CA ASP A 87 10.09 6.81 5.14
C ASP A 87 8.59 6.57 5.34
N HIS A 88 7.78 7.44 4.73
CA HIS A 88 6.32 7.34 4.82
C HIS A 88 5.72 6.32 3.85
N SER A 89 6.54 5.62 3.06
CA SER A 89 6.09 4.68 2.02
C SER A 89 5.33 3.49 2.59
N ILE A 90 5.69 3.03 3.79
CA ILE A 90 4.96 1.94 4.46
C ILE A 90 3.52 2.35 4.78
N PHE A 91 3.30 3.56 5.28
CA PHE A 91 1.96 4.06 5.59
C PHE A 91 1.15 4.31 4.32
N GLU A 92 1.79 4.81 3.27
CA GLU A 92 1.16 4.99 1.97
C GLU A 92 0.72 3.66 1.35
N ALA A 93 1.58 2.64 1.37
CA ALA A 93 1.27 1.30 0.90
C ALA A 93 0.11 0.69 1.69
N PHE A 94 0.13 0.78 3.02
CA PHE A 94 -0.98 0.34 3.86
C PHE A 94 -2.29 1.09 3.55
N SER A 95 -2.21 2.38 3.24
CA SER A 95 -3.38 3.19 2.85
C SER A 95 -4.02 2.69 1.56
N LYS A 96 -3.20 2.35 0.54
CA LYS A 96 -3.70 1.72 -0.69
C LYS A 96 -4.33 0.35 -0.44
N VAL A 97 -3.71 -0.47 0.40
CA VAL A 97 -4.25 -1.79 0.77
C VAL A 97 -5.59 -1.66 1.49
N VAL A 98 -5.71 -0.73 2.44
CA VAL A 98 -6.95 -0.47 3.18
C VAL A 98 -8.03 0.06 2.24
N GLN A 99 -7.70 1.03 1.38
CA GLN A 99 -8.63 1.56 0.37
C GLN A 99 -9.21 0.46 -0.54
N ASN A 100 -8.37 -0.46 -0.99
CA ASN A 100 -8.80 -1.62 -1.78
C ASN A 100 -9.76 -2.56 -1.02
N LEU A 101 -9.77 -2.53 0.31
CA LEU A 101 -10.70 -3.28 1.15
C LEU A 101 -12.01 -2.54 1.42
N VAL A 102 -12.04 -1.20 1.30
CA VAL A 102 -13.23 -0.39 1.56
C VAL A 102 -14.21 -0.44 0.37
N LYS A 103 -15.28 -1.21 0.52
CA LYS A 103 -16.31 -1.39 -0.53
C LYS A 103 -17.01 -0.11 -1.01
N ARG A 104 -17.01 0.96 -0.20
CA ARG A 104 -17.72 2.23 -0.48
C ARG A 104 -16.77 3.40 -0.75
N LEU A 105 -15.52 3.11 -1.12
CA LEU A 105 -14.51 4.14 -1.41
C LEU A 105 -15.02 5.21 -2.40
N PRO A 106 -15.68 4.88 -3.54
CA PRO A 106 -16.11 5.90 -4.50
C PRO A 106 -17.14 6.89 -3.95
N THR A 107 -17.89 6.49 -2.91
CA THR A 107 -18.82 7.39 -2.24
C THR A 107 -18.08 8.37 -1.35
N LEU A 108 -17.03 7.92 -0.65
CA LEU A 108 -16.19 8.78 0.19
C LEU A 108 -15.40 9.77 -0.66
N GLU A 109 -14.78 9.33 -1.75
CA GLU A 109 -14.07 10.19 -2.71
C GLU A 109 -14.98 11.30 -3.23
N ARG A 110 -16.19 10.93 -3.68
CA ARG A 110 -17.18 11.92 -4.16
C ARG A 110 -17.61 12.92 -3.08
N LEU A 111 -17.71 12.50 -1.82
CA LEU A 111 -18.04 13.41 -0.71
C LEU A 111 -16.89 14.41 -0.47
N LEU A 112 -15.65 13.95 -0.55
CA LEU A 112 -14.45 14.79 -0.46
C LEU A 112 -14.37 15.77 -1.63
N ASP A 113 -14.66 15.32 -2.86
CA ASP A 113 -14.69 16.21 -4.03
C ASP A 113 -15.74 17.33 -3.86
N ILE A 114 -16.95 17.00 -3.37
CA ILE A 114 -18.00 17.99 -3.11
C ILE A 114 -17.56 18.98 -2.02
N PHE A 115 -16.91 18.49 -0.97
CA PHE A 115 -16.39 19.32 0.11
C PHE A 115 -15.32 20.29 -0.39
N ASN A 116 -14.38 19.81 -1.21
CA ASN A 116 -13.30 20.64 -1.78
C ASN A 116 -13.85 21.71 -2.73
N GLN A 117 -14.80 21.34 -3.59
CA GLN A 117 -15.48 22.28 -4.48
C GLN A 117 -16.27 23.36 -3.72
N GLY A 118 -16.91 23.00 -2.61
CA GLY A 118 -17.69 23.95 -1.80
C GLY A 118 -16.86 24.84 -0.89
N SER A 119 -15.66 24.39 -0.51
CA SER A 119 -14.82 25.05 0.52
C SER A 119 -13.56 25.69 -0.06
N ASN A 120 -13.32 25.55 -1.36
CA ASN A 120 -12.13 26.04 -2.07
C ASN A 120 -10.81 25.48 -1.47
N VAL A 121 -10.86 24.22 -1.06
CA VAL A 121 -9.72 23.45 -0.54
C VAL A 121 -9.05 22.71 -1.69
N GLU A 122 -7.72 22.78 -1.79
CA GLU A 122 -6.96 22.18 -2.90
C GLU A 122 -6.85 20.66 -2.79
N LYS A 123 -6.68 20.14 -1.56
CA LYS A 123 -6.49 18.71 -1.29
C LYS A 123 -7.08 18.33 0.06
N SER A 124 -7.69 17.15 0.15
CA SER A 124 -8.29 16.68 1.41
C SER A 124 -8.03 15.20 1.63
N PHE A 125 -7.61 14.86 2.85
CA PHE A 125 -7.35 13.48 3.25
C PHE A 125 -8.22 13.11 4.46
N LEU A 126 -8.70 11.87 4.48
CA LEU A 126 -9.39 11.28 5.62
C LEU A 126 -8.47 10.25 6.28
N PHE A 127 -7.87 10.62 7.40
CA PHE A 127 -6.91 9.80 8.14
C PHE A 127 -7.54 9.06 9.32
N ASP A 128 -7.01 7.86 9.58
CA ASP A 128 -7.06 7.26 10.91
C ASP A 128 -5.87 7.77 11.74
N VAL A 129 -6.16 8.46 12.84
CA VAL A 129 -5.17 9.15 13.69
C VAL A 129 -4.21 8.16 14.35
N ALA A 130 -4.69 6.97 14.72
CA ALA A 130 -3.87 5.98 15.43
C ALA A 130 -2.83 5.31 14.52
N SER A 131 -3.18 5.07 13.25
CA SER A 131 -2.34 4.34 12.30
C SER A 131 -1.67 5.22 11.25
N LYS A 132 -2.06 6.49 11.13
CA LYS A 132 -1.64 7.44 10.06
C LYS A 132 -1.98 6.96 8.64
N ILE A 133 -2.90 6.00 8.54
CA ILE A 133 -3.38 5.47 7.28
C ILE A 133 -4.50 6.38 6.78
N TYR A 134 -4.42 6.83 5.52
CA TYR A 134 -5.52 7.56 4.90
C TYR A 134 -6.52 6.59 4.27
N ILE A 135 -7.75 6.63 4.77
CA ILE A 135 -8.86 5.76 4.35
C ILE A 135 -9.44 6.22 3.01
N ALA A 136 -9.44 7.52 2.76
CA ALA A 136 -9.93 8.11 1.51
C ALA A 136 -9.23 9.44 1.24
N THR A 137 -9.14 9.79 -0.03
CA THR A 137 -8.68 11.09 -0.53
C THR A 137 -9.65 11.53 -1.63
N ASP A 138 -9.65 12.81 -1.97
CA ASP A 138 -10.31 13.30 -3.18
C ASP A 138 -9.65 12.73 -4.46
N THR A 139 -10.32 12.90 -5.61
CA THR A 139 -9.93 12.29 -6.88
C THR A 139 -8.64 12.83 -7.51
N THR A 140 -8.09 13.93 -6.98
CA THR A 140 -6.80 14.45 -7.46
C THR A 140 -5.66 13.48 -7.09
N PRO A 141 -4.61 13.36 -7.91
CA PRO A 141 -3.47 12.51 -7.59
C PRO A 141 -2.81 12.94 -6.28
N VAL A 142 -2.35 11.97 -5.49
CA VAL A 142 -1.67 12.23 -4.21
C VAL A 142 -0.20 12.54 -4.48
N GLU A 143 0.24 13.71 -4.05
CA GLU A 143 1.66 14.06 -3.99
C GLU A 143 2.26 13.58 -2.67
N MET A 144 3.39 12.88 -2.72
CA MET A 144 4.05 12.36 -1.51
C MET A 144 4.39 13.47 -0.51
N ALA A 145 4.88 14.61 -1.00
CA ALA A 145 5.24 15.73 -0.14
C ALA A 145 4.05 16.27 0.68
N ALA A 146 2.85 16.30 0.08
CA ALA A 146 1.63 16.70 0.79
C ALA A 146 1.21 15.66 1.83
N TYR A 147 1.36 14.36 1.49
CA TYR A 147 1.08 13.27 2.41
C TYR A 147 1.99 13.27 3.64
N GLU A 148 3.30 13.45 3.43
CA GLU A 148 4.29 13.56 4.50
C GLU A 148 3.97 14.73 5.44
N LEU A 149 3.70 15.91 4.88
CA LEU A 149 3.35 17.09 5.66
C LEU A 149 2.09 16.87 6.53
N CYS A 150 1.07 16.19 5.99
CA CYS A 150 -0.13 15.86 6.76
C CYS A 150 0.16 14.86 7.90
N CYS A 151 1.03 13.88 7.66
CA CYS A 151 1.44 12.93 8.69
C CYS A 151 2.18 13.63 9.83
N ASP A 152 3.12 14.51 9.50
CA ASP A 152 3.87 15.30 10.49
C ASP A 152 2.94 16.23 11.28
N MET A 153 1.94 16.82 10.64
CA MET A 153 0.93 17.64 11.32
C MET A 153 0.11 16.82 12.34
N ILE A 154 -0.25 15.58 12.00
CA ILE A 154 -0.94 14.67 12.92
C ILE A 154 -0.05 14.40 14.13
N ASP A 155 1.23 14.11 13.92
CA ASP A 155 2.18 13.87 15.01
C ASP A 155 2.29 15.06 15.94
N VAL A 156 2.49 16.27 15.40
CA VAL A 156 2.56 17.49 16.21
C VAL A 156 1.25 17.70 17.00
N THR A 157 0.10 17.43 16.40
CA THR A 157 -1.19 17.57 17.07
C THR A 157 -1.38 16.56 18.20
N ILE A 158 -0.97 15.30 17.97
CA ILE A 158 -1.01 14.24 18.99
C ILE A 158 -0.01 14.54 20.12
N ASP A 159 1.19 15.00 19.81
CA ASP A 159 2.22 15.31 20.81
C ASP A 159 1.79 16.49 21.68
N ILE A 160 1.21 17.54 21.08
CA ILE A 160 0.70 18.70 21.82
C ILE A 160 -0.49 18.30 22.69
N SER A 161 -1.45 17.53 22.17
CA SER A 161 -2.58 17.03 22.96
C SER A 161 -2.10 16.08 24.07
N GLY A 162 -1.14 15.20 23.80
CA GLY A 162 -0.51 14.37 24.83
C GLY A 162 0.11 15.15 26.00
N ILE A 163 0.56 16.39 25.75
CA ILE A 163 1.08 17.29 26.78
C ILE A 163 -0.03 18.13 27.44
N TYR A 164 -1.00 18.63 26.68
CA TYR A 164 -1.94 19.68 27.12
C TYR A 164 -3.43 19.30 27.13
N GLY A 165 -3.86 18.22 26.47
CA GLY A 165 -5.25 17.74 26.45
C GLY A 165 -5.68 17.16 25.10
#